data_AF-A0A7K6VCV5-F1
#
_entry.id   AF-A0A7K6VCV5-F1
#
_cell.length_a   1.000
_cell.length_b   1.000
_cell.length_c   1.000
_cell.angle_alpha   90.00
_cell.angle_beta   90.00
_cell.angle_gamma   90.00
#
_symmetry.space_group_name_H-M   'P 1'
#
loop_
_entity.id
_entity.type
_entity.pdbx_description
1 polymer ?
#
loop_
_entity_poly.entity_id
_entity_poly.type
_entity_poly.pdbx_seq_one_letter_code
_entity_poly.pdbx_strand_id
1 'polypeptide(L)'
;RLHPGGEQLLRRRAGTDVSAALDGPPHRHSANARRWLEQYYVGELEPGDEQVPPRGRTGTGVGTGVERPGDGTYSLCGHYNHCVPPQDLVDWQKPLLWQVGYLGEKYDEWVHQPVDRPIRLFHSDFLEFLSKTAWYVVFMVWTPVVLYLSWVSYTSLAQGNTRLFSSFTTEYSIPVHKYYFPFIFLLGMVLWSLLEYLIHRFVFHMKPPASNYYLITLHFLLHGQHHKSPFDSSRLVFPPVPASLMIGFFYGVLRLLLPEVLGLSVFVGGLCGYVIYDMMHYYLHYGSPKKGTYLYGLKAYHVKHHFEHQKSGSFGISTRFWDYPFRTLIPEETFKKED
;
A
#
# COMPACT_ATOMS: atom_id res chain seq x y z
N ARG A 1 17.27 0.67 -5.77
CA ARG A 1 16.21 0.05 -6.63
C ARG A 1 14.79 0.56 -6.33
N LEU A 2 14.49 1.18 -5.18
CA LEU A 2 13.11 1.45 -4.72
C LEU A 2 12.72 2.94 -4.64
N HIS A 3 13.37 3.82 -5.42
CA HIS A 3 12.93 5.22 -5.45
C HIS A 3 11.57 5.33 -6.18
N PRO A 4 10.54 6.00 -5.62
CA PRO A 4 9.22 6.07 -6.26
C PRO A 4 9.23 6.70 -7.66
N GLY A 5 10.12 7.66 -7.90
CA GLY A 5 10.35 8.26 -9.22
C GLY A 5 11.19 7.41 -10.19
N GLY A 6 11.68 6.26 -9.75
CA GLY A 6 12.50 5.33 -10.52
C GLY A 6 14.01 5.53 -10.36
N GLU A 7 14.75 4.44 -10.54
CA GLU A 7 16.21 4.38 -10.32
C GLU A 7 17.03 5.22 -11.31
N GLN A 8 16.53 5.36 -12.55
CA GLN A 8 17.25 6.09 -13.59
C GLN A 8 17.47 7.57 -13.24
N LEU A 9 16.55 8.18 -12.48
CA LEU A 9 16.70 9.57 -12.03
C LEU A 9 17.82 9.72 -11.00
N LEU A 10 17.92 8.77 -10.05
CA LEU A 10 18.99 8.76 -9.05
C LEU A 10 20.35 8.58 -9.72
N ARG A 11 20.48 7.62 -10.64
CA ARG A 11 21.76 7.37 -11.34
C ARG A 11 22.24 8.56 -12.16
N ARG A 12 21.32 9.33 -12.75
CA ARG A 12 21.67 10.53 -13.54
C ARG A 12 22.25 11.66 -12.69
N ARG A 13 21.95 11.71 -11.39
CA ARG A 13 22.38 12.77 -10.45
C ARG A 13 23.30 12.22 -9.35
N ALA A 14 23.92 11.07 -9.57
CA ALA A 14 24.82 10.46 -8.60
C ALA A 14 26.10 11.30 -8.48
N GLY A 15 26.50 11.62 -7.25
CA GLY A 15 27.70 12.42 -6.96
C GLY A 15 27.54 13.92 -7.19
N THR A 16 26.32 14.41 -7.40
CA THR A 16 26.02 15.84 -7.54
C THR A 16 25.14 16.32 -6.38
N ASP A 17 25.21 17.62 -6.05
CA ASP A 17 24.24 18.23 -5.14
C ASP A 17 22.83 18.22 -5.77
N VAL A 18 21.87 17.69 -5.02
CA VAL A 18 20.46 17.56 -5.42
C VAL A 18 19.54 18.42 -4.54
N SER A 19 20.08 19.31 -3.70
CA SER A 19 19.30 20.15 -2.78
C SER A 19 18.21 20.94 -3.50
N ALA A 20 18.59 21.69 -4.55
CA ALA A 20 17.62 22.42 -5.38
C ALA A 20 16.61 21.48 -6.07
N ALA A 21 17.03 20.26 -6.43
CA ALA A 21 16.15 19.28 -7.07
C ALA A 21 15.08 18.71 -6.14
N LEU A 22 15.35 18.68 -4.83
CA LEU A 22 14.39 18.24 -3.83
C LEU A 22 13.26 19.25 -3.64
N ASP A 23 13.56 20.54 -3.80
CA ASP A 23 12.58 21.63 -3.78
C ASP A 23 11.86 21.82 -5.13
N GLY A 24 12.44 21.31 -6.22
CA GLY A 24 11.89 21.33 -7.58
C GLY A 24 12.54 22.40 -8.46
N PRO A 25 12.28 22.39 -9.79
CA PRO A 25 11.43 21.46 -10.56
C PRO A 25 12.07 20.06 -10.79
N PRO A 26 11.29 19.01 -11.14
CA PRO A 26 9.91 19.03 -11.67
C PRO A 26 8.78 18.79 -10.64
N HIS A 27 9.08 18.45 -9.40
CA HIS A 27 8.11 18.38 -8.30
C HIS A 27 8.83 18.64 -6.98
N ARG A 28 8.08 19.07 -5.96
CA ARG A 28 8.60 19.25 -4.62
C ARG A 28 8.48 17.95 -3.83
N HIS A 29 9.55 17.54 -3.14
CA HIS A 29 9.52 16.35 -2.31
C HIS A 29 8.80 16.62 -0.98
N SER A 30 7.97 15.66 -0.53
CA SER A 30 7.23 15.76 0.72
C SER A 30 8.13 15.74 1.95
N ALA A 31 7.59 16.15 3.11
CA ALA A 31 8.30 16.07 4.39
C ALA A 31 8.69 14.61 4.72
N ASN A 32 7.84 13.64 4.37
CA ASN A 32 8.14 12.22 4.54
C ASN A 32 9.31 11.77 3.64
N ALA A 33 9.39 12.25 2.41
CA ALA A 33 10.52 11.96 1.53
C ALA A 33 11.84 12.47 2.11
N ARG A 34 11.84 13.66 2.74
CA ARG A 34 13.04 14.20 3.41
C ARG A 34 13.44 13.38 4.64
N ARG A 35 12.48 13.03 5.51
CA ARG A 35 12.73 12.14 6.67
C ARG A 35 13.22 10.76 6.23
N TRP A 36 12.75 10.25 5.10
CA TRP A 36 13.23 8.98 4.56
C TRP A 36 14.73 9.04 4.22
N LEU A 37 15.26 10.18 3.75
CA LEU A 37 16.69 10.32 3.43
C LEU A 37 17.59 10.12 4.65
N GLU A 38 17.11 10.40 5.87
CA GLU A 38 17.85 10.18 7.12
C GLU A 38 18.28 8.71 7.27
N GLN A 39 17.53 7.76 6.68
CA GLN A 39 17.87 6.33 6.71
C GLN A 39 19.07 5.96 5.83
N TYR A 40 19.43 6.83 4.89
CA TYR A 40 20.59 6.66 4.00
C TYR A 40 21.71 7.67 4.31
N TYR A 41 21.65 8.34 5.46
CA TYR A 41 22.68 9.26 5.89
C TYR A 41 24.00 8.51 6.15
N VAL A 42 25.07 8.94 5.50
CA VAL A 42 26.42 8.34 5.62
C VAL A 42 27.45 9.29 6.25
N GLY A 43 27.18 10.59 6.27
CA GLY A 43 28.09 11.62 6.76
C GLY A 43 27.76 13.00 6.19
N GLU A 44 28.49 14.02 6.63
CA GLU A 44 28.39 15.39 6.13
C GLU A 44 29.49 15.65 5.08
N LEU A 45 29.20 16.58 4.16
CA LEU A 45 30.21 17.10 3.23
C LEU A 45 31.15 18.05 3.99
N GLU A 46 32.46 17.92 3.76
CA GLU A 46 33.42 18.86 4.33
C GLU A 46 33.23 20.27 3.72
N PRO A 47 33.32 21.34 4.52
CA PRO A 47 33.21 22.70 4.02
C PRO A 47 34.36 23.01 3.03
N GLY A 48 34.07 23.08 1.73
CA GLY A 48 35.05 23.38 0.68
C GLY A 48 35.08 22.40 -0.50
N ASP A 49 34.41 21.25 -0.38
CA ASP A 49 34.29 20.26 -1.47
C ASP A 49 33.13 20.58 -2.44
N GLU A 50 33.11 21.81 -2.97
CA GLU A 50 32.24 22.15 -4.10
C GLU A 50 32.79 21.52 -5.40
N GLN A 51 32.37 20.28 -5.65
CA GLN A 51 32.29 19.56 -6.94
C GLN A 51 33.46 19.73 -7.93
N VAL A 52 34.41 18.79 -7.91
CA VAL A 52 35.19 18.42 -9.10
C VAL A 52 34.55 17.18 -9.74
N PRO A 53 34.22 17.17 -11.05
CA PRO A 53 33.62 16.00 -11.68
C PRO A 53 34.62 14.83 -11.74
N PRO A 54 34.16 13.56 -11.71
CA PRO A 54 35.05 12.43 -11.53
C PRO A 54 35.91 12.22 -12.79
N ARG A 55 37.20 12.57 -12.71
CA ARG A 55 38.21 12.03 -13.62
C ARG A 55 38.60 10.65 -13.12
N GLY A 56 38.35 9.63 -13.94
CA GLY A 56 38.72 8.25 -13.67
C GLY A 56 40.20 8.15 -13.28
N ARG A 57 40.47 7.52 -12.14
CA ARG A 57 41.80 7.05 -11.77
C ARG A 57 41.70 5.63 -11.23
N THR A 58 42.05 4.70 -12.10
CA THR A 58 42.65 3.41 -11.76
C THR A 58 43.89 3.63 -10.89
N GLY A 59 44.02 2.92 -9.77
CA GLY A 59 45.23 2.96 -8.95
C GLY A 59 45.07 2.29 -7.59
N THR A 60 45.53 1.04 -7.53
CA THR A 60 45.86 0.24 -6.34
C THR A 60 46.65 1.00 -5.27
N GLY A 61 46.32 0.80 -3.99
CA GLY A 61 47.12 1.24 -2.86
C GLY A 61 46.61 0.72 -1.53
N VAL A 62 47.23 -0.37 -1.06
CA VAL A 62 47.10 -0.92 0.30
C VAL A 62 47.78 0.04 1.29
N GLY A 63 47.15 0.30 2.43
CA GLY A 63 47.73 1.07 3.54
C GLY A 63 46.98 0.79 4.85
N THR A 64 47.64 0.06 5.73
CA THR A 64 47.21 -0.43 7.04
C THR A 64 47.31 0.63 8.14
N GLY A 65 46.31 0.65 9.04
CA GLY A 65 46.44 0.90 10.49
C GLY A 65 46.78 2.31 10.97
N VAL A 66 46.02 2.82 11.95
CA VAL A 66 46.47 3.10 13.34
C VAL A 66 45.45 4.02 14.06
N GLU A 67 44.99 3.48 15.20
CA GLU A 67 44.62 4.09 16.50
C GLU A 67 43.60 5.24 16.64
N ARG A 68 42.67 4.98 17.58
CA ARG A 68 41.89 5.97 18.33
C ARG A 68 42.77 6.68 19.36
N PRO A 69 42.56 7.97 19.57
CA PRO A 69 42.29 8.51 20.90
C PRO A 69 41.02 9.39 20.84
N GLY A 70 40.12 9.37 21.81
CA GLY A 70 40.35 9.96 23.13
C GLY A 70 39.37 11.14 23.27
N ASP A 71 38.59 11.11 24.34
CA ASP A 71 37.51 12.01 24.72
C ASP A 71 37.82 13.50 24.47
N GLY A 72 36.89 14.19 23.78
CA GLY A 72 37.06 15.58 23.36
C GLY A 72 35.73 16.18 22.92
N THR A 73 35.05 16.81 23.87
CA THR A 73 33.90 17.69 23.64
C THR A 73 34.31 18.88 22.79
N TYR A 74 33.93 18.89 21.51
CA TYR A 74 33.85 20.10 20.70
C TYR A 74 32.43 20.21 20.15
N SER A 75 31.64 20.99 20.88
CA SER A 75 30.38 21.57 20.43
C SER A 75 30.70 22.64 19.39
N LEU A 76 30.29 22.42 18.15
CA LEU A 76 30.06 23.44 17.14
C LEU A 76 28.74 23.13 16.43
N CYS A 77 27.66 23.22 17.20
CA CYS A 77 26.30 23.22 16.68
C CYS A 77 25.98 24.63 16.16
N GLY A 78 26.32 24.89 14.90
CA GLY A 78 25.95 26.08 14.17
C GLY A 78 24.82 25.79 13.17
N HIS A 79 23.60 26.19 13.50
CA HIS A 79 22.50 26.50 12.56
C HIS A 79 21.70 25.36 11.87
N TYR A 80 21.66 24.16 12.43
CA TYR A 80 20.54 23.22 12.17
C TYR A 80 20.16 22.49 13.47
N ASN A 81 19.35 23.14 14.31
CA ASN A 81 18.74 22.52 15.49
C ASN A 81 17.65 21.51 15.07
N HIS A 82 18.04 20.37 14.47
CA HIS A 82 17.23 19.13 14.38
C HIS A 82 18.09 17.95 13.89
N CYS A 83 19.25 17.70 14.52
CA CYS A 83 20.03 16.47 14.28
C CYS A 83 19.99 15.54 15.50
N VAL A 84 18.79 15.29 16.01
CA VAL A 84 18.53 14.13 16.88
C VAL A 84 17.74 13.15 16.02
N PRO A 85 18.27 11.96 15.67
CA PRO A 85 17.45 10.95 15.03
C PRO A 85 16.22 10.74 15.91
N PRO A 86 14.99 10.82 15.37
CA PRO A 86 13.79 10.68 16.18
C PRO A 86 13.94 9.40 16.98
N GLN A 87 13.89 9.50 18.32
CA GLN A 87 13.94 8.34 19.19
C GLN A 87 12.91 7.35 18.65
N ASP A 88 13.39 6.18 18.23
CA ASP A 88 12.53 5.14 17.70
C ASP A 88 11.47 4.84 18.78
N LEU A 89 10.22 5.22 18.51
CA LEU A 89 9.11 5.08 19.47
C LEU A 89 8.78 3.61 19.78
N VAL A 90 9.35 2.70 18.99
CA VAL A 90 9.22 1.25 19.12
C VAL A 90 10.61 0.62 19.03
N ASP A 91 10.78 -0.53 19.67
CA ASP A 91 11.98 -1.34 19.57
C ASP A 91 11.91 -2.23 18.32
N TRP A 92 12.66 -1.86 17.28
CA TRP A 92 12.75 -2.60 16.01
C TRP A 92 13.41 -3.97 16.12
N GLN A 93 14.14 -4.25 17.22
CA GLN A 93 14.73 -5.57 17.46
C GLN A 93 13.69 -6.56 18.01
N LYS A 94 12.56 -6.04 18.50
CA LYS A 94 11.46 -6.83 19.04
C LYS A 94 10.25 -6.84 18.08
N PRO A 95 9.38 -7.84 18.19
CA PRO A 95 8.15 -7.91 17.40
C PRO A 95 7.23 -6.73 17.65
N LEU A 96 6.76 -6.09 16.59
CA LEU A 96 6.07 -4.79 16.66
C LEU A 96 4.60 -4.89 17.02
N LEU A 97 3.95 -6.04 16.78
CA LEU A 97 2.49 -6.15 16.84
C LEU A 97 1.91 -5.68 18.19
N TRP A 98 2.53 -6.08 19.29
CA TRP A 98 2.06 -5.73 20.62
C TRP A 98 2.71 -4.45 21.18
N GLN A 99 3.70 -3.88 20.48
CA GLN A 99 4.30 -2.60 20.86
C GLN A 99 3.45 -1.42 20.38
N VAL A 100 2.88 -1.52 19.17
CA VAL A 100 2.20 -0.39 18.52
C VAL A 100 0.97 0.10 19.30
N GLY A 101 0.26 -0.78 20.01
CA GLY A 101 -0.89 -0.39 20.81
C GLY A 101 -0.54 0.57 21.96
N TYR A 102 0.71 0.60 22.42
CA TYR A 102 1.17 1.52 23.47
C TYR A 102 1.54 2.92 22.96
N LEU A 103 1.57 3.12 21.64
CA LEU A 103 1.92 4.43 21.05
C LEU A 103 0.85 5.49 21.30
N GLY A 104 -0.40 5.08 21.54
CA GLY A 104 -1.52 5.97 21.86
C GLY A 104 -1.66 7.10 20.84
N GLU A 105 -1.55 8.35 21.30
CA GLU A 105 -1.69 9.55 20.46
C GLU A 105 -0.62 9.66 19.36
N LYS A 106 0.57 9.10 19.60
CA LYS A 106 1.70 9.15 18.65
C LYS A 106 1.55 8.16 17.50
N TYR A 107 0.63 7.20 17.62
CA TYR A 107 0.44 6.13 16.65
C TYR A 107 0.12 6.66 15.24
N ASP A 108 -0.83 7.59 15.16
CA ASP A 108 -1.35 8.10 13.88
C ASP A 108 -0.27 8.86 13.08
N GLU A 109 0.65 9.56 13.74
CA GLU A 109 1.78 10.15 13.03
C GLU A 109 2.83 9.09 12.69
N TRP A 110 3.15 8.21 13.64
CA TRP A 110 4.20 7.20 13.48
C TRP A 110 3.93 6.19 12.36
N VAL A 111 2.69 5.73 12.21
CA VAL A 111 2.30 4.72 11.22
C VAL A 111 2.36 5.27 9.79
N HIS A 112 2.09 6.57 9.64
CA HIS A 112 2.10 7.29 8.36
C HIS A 112 3.46 7.92 8.03
N GLN A 113 4.52 7.48 8.72
CA GLN A 113 5.91 7.81 8.41
C GLN A 113 6.60 6.58 7.82
N PRO A 114 6.65 6.47 6.48
CA PRO A 114 7.14 5.26 5.83
C PRO A 114 8.64 5.02 6.10
N VAL A 115 9.06 3.74 6.20
CA VAL A 115 10.46 3.32 6.41
C VAL A 115 10.90 2.22 5.44
N ASP A 116 12.20 2.14 5.12
CA ASP A 116 12.82 1.07 4.33
C ASP A 116 13.41 -0.02 5.23
N ARG A 117 12.57 -0.64 6.06
CA ARG A 117 13.01 -1.66 7.01
C ARG A 117 12.02 -2.84 7.06
N PRO A 118 12.51 -4.09 7.19
CA PRO A 118 11.64 -5.24 7.36
C PRO A 118 10.91 -5.17 8.70
N ILE A 119 9.62 -5.52 8.70
CA ILE A 119 8.79 -5.56 9.91
C ILE A 119 8.66 -7.01 10.39
N ARG A 120 8.97 -7.24 11.68
CA ARG A 120 8.63 -8.48 12.38
C ARG A 120 7.40 -8.24 13.27
N LEU A 121 6.35 -9.05 13.11
CA LEU A 121 5.11 -8.91 13.88
C LEU A 121 5.08 -9.82 15.10
N PHE A 122 5.57 -11.05 14.99
CA PHE A 122 5.45 -12.07 16.05
C PHE A 122 6.81 -12.52 16.60
N HIS A 123 6.81 -12.95 17.87
CA HIS A 123 7.98 -13.59 18.49
C HIS A 123 8.25 -14.96 17.86
N SER A 124 7.19 -15.76 17.68
CA SER A 124 7.28 -17.09 17.07
C SER A 124 7.57 -17.00 15.58
N ASP A 125 8.59 -17.73 15.11
CA ASP A 125 8.90 -17.86 13.67
C ASP A 125 7.75 -18.48 12.88
N PHE A 126 6.96 -19.35 13.51
CA PHE A 126 5.79 -19.97 12.88
C PHE A 126 4.68 -18.95 12.60
N LEU A 127 4.31 -18.12 13.59
CA LEU A 127 3.31 -17.07 13.39
C LEU A 127 3.82 -15.98 12.45
N GLU A 128 5.11 -15.66 12.54
CA GLU A 128 5.77 -14.72 11.62
C GLU A 128 5.70 -15.23 10.17
N PHE A 129 5.96 -16.52 9.95
CA PHE A 129 5.80 -17.16 8.63
C PHE A 129 4.36 -17.05 8.12
N LEU A 130 3.35 -17.37 8.94
CA LEU A 130 1.94 -17.24 8.55
C LEU A 130 1.51 -15.80 8.24
N SER A 131 2.20 -14.81 8.80
CA SER A 131 1.94 -13.40 8.55
C SER A 131 2.52 -12.88 7.23
N LYS A 132 3.38 -13.67 6.57
CA LYS A 132 4.04 -13.33 5.32
C LYS A 132 3.35 -14.04 4.16
N THR A 133 2.83 -13.26 3.21
CA THR A 133 2.11 -13.78 2.05
C THR A 133 2.76 -13.28 0.77
N ALA A 134 3.25 -14.21 -0.05
CA ALA A 134 3.73 -13.88 -1.39
C ALA A 134 2.55 -13.57 -2.32
N TRP A 135 2.73 -12.65 -3.27
CA TRP A 135 1.66 -12.19 -4.17
C TRP A 135 0.95 -13.33 -4.90
N TYR A 136 1.69 -14.34 -5.38
CA TYR A 136 1.12 -15.44 -6.15
C TYR A 136 0.22 -16.36 -5.31
N VAL A 137 0.32 -16.33 -3.97
CA VAL A 137 -0.53 -17.13 -3.07
C VAL A 137 -1.99 -16.73 -3.21
N VAL A 138 -2.28 -15.43 -3.29
CA VAL A 138 -3.65 -14.91 -3.49
C VAL A 138 -4.21 -15.45 -4.80
N PHE A 139 -3.44 -15.37 -5.88
CA PHE A 139 -3.84 -15.87 -7.19
C PHE A 139 -4.07 -17.40 -7.18
N MET A 140 -3.17 -18.18 -6.58
CA MET A 140 -3.28 -19.65 -6.54
C MET A 140 -4.45 -20.14 -5.69
N VAL A 141 -4.77 -19.44 -4.59
CA VAL A 141 -5.87 -19.85 -3.70
C VAL A 141 -7.23 -19.45 -4.29
N TRP A 142 -7.37 -18.21 -4.74
CA TRP A 142 -8.69 -17.66 -5.07
C TRP A 142 -9.09 -17.89 -6.53
N THR A 143 -8.15 -18.00 -7.47
CA THR A 143 -8.50 -18.22 -8.88
C THR A 143 -9.24 -19.55 -9.11
N PRO A 144 -8.79 -20.70 -8.54
CA PRO A 144 -9.56 -21.94 -8.66
C PRO A 144 -10.96 -21.84 -8.05
N VAL A 145 -11.10 -21.14 -6.92
CA VAL A 145 -12.40 -20.88 -6.27
C VAL A 145 -13.30 -20.06 -7.18
N VAL A 146 -12.78 -18.97 -7.78
CA VAL A 146 -13.53 -18.15 -8.74
C VAL A 146 -13.98 -18.97 -9.94
N LEU A 147 -13.10 -19.79 -10.52
CA LEU A 147 -13.44 -20.62 -11.68
C LEU A 147 -14.51 -21.66 -11.33
N TYR A 148 -14.35 -22.38 -10.22
CA TYR A 148 -15.30 -23.38 -9.76
C TYR A 148 -16.67 -22.76 -9.44
N LEU A 149 -16.71 -21.68 -8.66
CA LEU A 149 -17.96 -21.01 -8.32
C LEU A 149 -18.62 -20.36 -9.56
N SER A 150 -17.84 -19.85 -10.51
CA SER A 150 -18.38 -19.34 -11.78
C SER A 150 -19.06 -20.45 -12.58
N TRP A 151 -18.43 -21.63 -12.63
CA TRP A 151 -19.01 -22.81 -13.26
C TRP A 151 -20.32 -23.23 -12.58
N VAL A 152 -20.32 -23.32 -11.25
CA VAL A 152 -21.51 -23.64 -10.45
C VAL A 152 -22.62 -22.63 -10.73
N SER A 153 -22.35 -21.33 -10.60
CA SER A 153 -23.30 -20.25 -10.91
C SER A 153 -23.90 -20.37 -12.32
N TYR A 154 -23.06 -20.60 -13.34
CA TYR A 154 -23.53 -20.75 -14.71
C TYR A 154 -24.44 -21.97 -14.88
N THR A 155 -24.06 -23.12 -14.32
CA THR A 155 -24.86 -24.36 -14.40
C THR A 155 -26.18 -24.24 -13.63
N SER A 156 -26.18 -23.59 -12.46
CA SER A 156 -27.40 -23.35 -11.68
C SER A 156 -28.36 -22.38 -12.36
N LEU A 157 -27.85 -21.34 -13.03
CA LEU A 157 -28.68 -20.45 -13.85
C LEU A 157 -29.22 -21.16 -15.11
N ALA A 158 -28.47 -22.11 -15.67
CA ALA A 158 -28.91 -22.89 -16.82
C ALA A 158 -30.08 -23.84 -16.52
N GLN A 159 -30.29 -24.22 -15.25
CA GLN A 159 -31.45 -25.01 -14.83
C GLN A 159 -32.77 -24.22 -14.91
N GLY A 160 -32.74 -22.90 -15.09
CA GLY A 160 -33.93 -22.08 -15.34
C GLY A 160 -34.81 -21.81 -14.11
N ASN A 161 -34.43 -22.33 -12.94
CA ASN A 161 -35.22 -22.21 -11.71
C ASN A 161 -35.00 -20.89 -10.95
N THR A 162 -34.04 -20.07 -11.39
CA THR A 162 -33.68 -18.83 -10.68
C THR A 162 -34.61 -17.70 -11.07
N ARG A 163 -35.29 -17.09 -10.08
CA ARG A 163 -36.18 -15.95 -10.28
C ARG A 163 -35.74 -14.77 -9.42
N LEU A 164 -35.71 -13.57 -10.03
CA LEU A 164 -35.46 -12.32 -9.32
C LEU A 164 -36.66 -12.00 -8.40
N PHE A 165 -36.42 -11.27 -7.30
CA PHE A 165 -37.41 -10.85 -6.30
C PHE A 165 -38.13 -11.94 -5.51
N SER A 166 -37.85 -13.23 -5.76
CA SER A 166 -38.43 -14.34 -5.00
C SER A 166 -38.19 -14.24 -3.48
N SER A 167 -37.16 -13.51 -3.05
CA SER A 167 -36.89 -13.26 -1.62
C SER A 167 -37.83 -12.22 -0.97
N PHE A 168 -38.51 -11.39 -1.76
CA PHE A 168 -39.31 -10.24 -1.27
C PHE A 168 -40.79 -10.30 -1.69
N THR A 169 -41.10 -10.87 -2.86
CA THR A 169 -42.48 -11.00 -3.35
C THR A 169 -42.61 -12.16 -4.34
N THR A 170 -43.76 -12.84 -4.32
CA THR A 170 -44.12 -13.90 -5.27
C THR A 170 -44.85 -13.38 -6.51
N GLU A 171 -45.31 -12.12 -6.51
CA GLU A 171 -46.16 -11.56 -7.57
C GLU A 171 -45.38 -11.12 -8.82
N TYR A 172 -44.13 -10.70 -8.66
CA TYR A 172 -43.28 -10.19 -9.75
C TYR A 172 -41.95 -10.96 -9.81
N SER A 173 -41.99 -12.19 -10.34
CA SER A 173 -40.81 -13.03 -10.45
C SER A 173 -40.27 -13.06 -11.88
N ILE A 174 -39.11 -12.43 -12.12
CA ILE A 174 -38.47 -12.39 -13.45
C ILE A 174 -37.50 -13.57 -13.56
N PRO A 175 -37.64 -14.46 -14.55
CA PRO A 175 -36.70 -15.57 -14.73
C PRO A 175 -35.33 -15.06 -15.17
N VAL A 176 -34.28 -15.49 -14.47
CA VAL A 176 -32.89 -15.16 -14.79
C VAL A 176 -32.27 -16.32 -15.54
N HIS A 177 -32.06 -16.13 -16.84
CA HIS A 177 -31.41 -17.12 -17.69
C HIS A 177 -29.88 -17.06 -17.60
N LYS A 178 -29.18 -18.15 -17.95
CA LYS A 178 -27.70 -18.23 -17.95
C LYS A 178 -26.98 -17.11 -18.73
N TYR A 179 -27.63 -16.49 -19.71
CA TYR A 179 -27.04 -15.40 -20.50
C TYR A 179 -26.84 -14.11 -19.70
N TYR A 180 -27.53 -13.96 -18.57
CA TYR A 180 -27.34 -12.83 -17.66
C TYR A 180 -26.11 -12.99 -16.76
N PHE A 181 -25.51 -14.18 -16.70
CA PHE A 181 -24.37 -14.47 -15.83
C PHE A 181 -23.21 -13.47 -16.01
N PRO A 182 -22.73 -13.16 -17.23
CA PRO A 182 -21.63 -12.19 -17.40
C PRO A 182 -21.97 -10.80 -16.84
N PHE A 183 -23.21 -10.34 -16.99
CA PHE A 183 -23.64 -9.04 -16.48
C PHE A 183 -23.71 -9.02 -14.94
N ILE A 184 -24.20 -10.09 -14.33
CA ILE A 184 -24.24 -10.25 -12.88
C ILE A 184 -22.82 -10.34 -12.30
N PHE A 185 -21.93 -11.06 -13.01
CA PHE A 185 -20.52 -11.16 -12.66
C PHE A 185 -19.82 -9.80 -12.73
N LEU A 186 -20.04 -9.05 -13.82
CA LEU A 186 -19.53 -7.67 -13.97
C LEU A 186 -20.08 -6.74 -12.89
N LEU A 187 -21.36 -6.86 -12.53
CA LEU A 187 -21.96 -6.13 -11.42
C LEU A 187 -21.23 -6.44 -10.10
N GLY A 188 -20.93 -7.72 -9.85
CA GLY A 188 -20.10 -8.13 -8.71
C GLY A 188 -18.73 -7.45 -8.69
N MET A 189 -18.04 -7.38 -9.83
CA MET A 189 -16.75 -6.67 -9.92
C MET A 189 -16.88 -5.16 -9.69
N VAL A 190 -17.94 -4.53 -10.20
CA VAL A 190 -18.20 -3.10 -9.95
C VAL A 190 -18.50 -2.85 -8.48
N LEU A 191 -19.32 -3.70 -7.85
CA LEU A 191 -19.59 -3.62 -6.41
C LEU A 191 -18.33 -3.84 -5.58
N TRP A 192 -17.43 -4.73 -6.00
CA TRP A 192 -16.11 -4.86 -5.39
C TRP A 192 -15.32 -3.56 -5.48
N SER A 193 -15.26 -2.90 -6.64
CA SER A 193 -14.51 -1.63 -6.75
C SER A 193 -15.04 -0.53 -5.81
N LEU A 194 -16.34 -0.53 -5.53
CA LEU A 194 -16.93 0.36 -4.52
C LEU A 194 -16.53 -0.07 -3.11
N LEU A 195 -16.61 -1.38 -2.83
CA LEU A 195 -16.25 -1.94 -1.53
C LEU A 195 -14.76 -1.72 -1.22
N GLU A 196 -13.87 -1.88 -2.20
CA GLU A 196 -12.46 -1.52 -2.14
C GLU A 196 -12.30 -0.08 -1.65
N TYR A 197 -12.96 0.87 -2.30
CA TYR A 197 -12.90 2.28 -1.93
C TYR A 197 -13.40 2.51 -0.49
N LEU A 198 -14.52 1.90 -0.10
CA LEU A 198 -15.10 2.05 1.24
C LEU A 198 -14.21 1.43 2.32
N ILE A 199 -13.70 0.21 2.12
CA ILE A 199 -12.79 -0.46 3.05
C ILE A 199 -11.50 0.35 3.16
N HIS A 200 -10.92 0.75 2.03
CA HIS A 200 -9.66 1.49 2.04
C HIS A 200 -9.82 2.82 2.80
N ARG A 201 -10.89 3.57 2.53
CA ARG A 201 -11.14 4.86 3.18
C ARG A 201 -11.53 4.75 4.65
N PHE A 202 -12.50 3.90 4.99
CA PHE A 202 -13.15 3.91 6.32
C PHE A 202 -12.59 2.87 7.29
N VAL A 203 -12.00 1.78 6.79
CA VAL A 203 -11.44 0.70 7.61
C VAL A 203 -9.93 0.80 7.65
N PHE A 204 -9.28 0.83 6.48
CA PHE A 204 -7.82 0.85 6.40
C PHE A 204 -7.19 2.20 6.75
N HIS A 205 -7.91 3.30 6.55
CA HIS A 205 -7.53 4.65 7.01
C HIS A 205 -8.38 5.14 8.18
N MET A 206 -8.94 4.22 8.98
CA MET A 206 -9.62 4.61 10.21
C MET A 206 -8.62 5.28 11.16
N LYS A 207 -9.05 6.32 11.89
CA LYS A 207 -8.24 6.89 12.97
C LYS A 207 -8.65 6.24 14.30
N PRO A 208 -7.92 5.22 14.79
CA PRO A 208 -8.28 4.58 16.05
C PRO A 208 -8.17 5.58 17.21
N PRO A 209 -9.07 5.54 18.22
CA PRO A 209 -8.93 6.34 19.42
C PRO A 209 -7.63 6.00 20.15
N ALA A 210 -6.88 7.02 20.56
CA ALA A 210 -5.59 6.87 21.24
C ALA A 210 -5.66 6.04 22.53
N SER A 211 -6.84 5.98 23.17
CA SER A 211 -7.08 5.19 24.38
C SER A 211 -7.29 3.69 24.12
N ASN A 212 -7.50 3.27 22.87
CA ASN A 212 -7.85 1.88 22.55
C ASN A 212 -6.67 1.12 21.94
N TYR A 213 -5.92 0.46 22.81
CA TYR A 213 -4.78 -0.40 22.47
C TYR A 213 -5.09 -1.44 21.36
N TYR A 214 -6.24 -2.13 21.46
CA TYR A 214 -6.59 -3.21 20.55
C TYR A 214 -6.97 -2.70 19.17
N LEU A 215 -7.67 -1.57 19.11
CA LEU A 215 -8.06 -0.99 17.82
C LEU A 215 -6.85 -0.41 17.07
N ILE A 216 -5.88 0.16 17.79
CA ILE A 216 -4.58 0.56 17.23
C ILE A 216 -3.86 -0.66 16.64
N THR A 217 -3.78 -1.74 17.41
CA THR A 217 -3.13 -2.99 16.99
C THR A 217 -3.82 -3.60 15.76
N LEU A 218 -5.16 -3.60 15.73
CA LEU A 218 -5.95 -4.09 14.61
C LEU A 218 -5.73 -3.24 13.35
N HIS A 219 -5.75 -1.92 13.46
CA HIS A 219 -5.46 -1.02 12.33
C HIS A 219 -4.05 -1.28 11.76
N PHE A 220 -3.06 -1.49 12.64
CA PHE A 220 -1.70 -1.84 12.22
C PHE A 220 -1.65 -3.15 11.42
N LEU A 221 -2.37 -4.17 11.86
CA LEU A 221 -2.48 -5.45 11.14
C LEU A 221 -3.17 -5.31 9.77
N LEU A 222 -4.25 -4.53 9.70
CA LEU A 222 -5.06 -4.43 8.50
C LEU A 222 -4.38 -3.64 7.39
N HIS A 223 -3.75 -2.51 7.72
CA HIS A 223 -3.15 -1.62 6.72
C HIS A 223 -1.96 -0.80 7.22
N GLY A 224 -1.88 -0.49 8.52
CA GLY A 224 -0.82 0.34 9.06
C GLY A 224 0.60 -0.21 8.83
N GLN A 225 0.78 -1.53 8.87
CA GLN A 225 2.08 -2.16 8.56
C GLN A 225 2.53 -1.87 7.11
N HIS A 226 1.58 -1.80 6.18
CA HIS A 226 1.83 -1.54 4.77
C HIS A 226 2.21 -0.07 4.54
N HIS A 227 1.52 0.87 5.18
CA HIS A 227 1.95 2.28 5.16
C HIS A 227 3.30 2.50 5.82
N LYS A 228 3.57 1.75 6.90
CA LYS A 228 4.84 1.85 7.61
C LYS A 228 6.01 1.29 6.81
N SER A 229 5.85 0.14 6.14
CA SER A 229 6.87 -0.47 5.27
C SER A 229 6.27 -0.81 3.90
N PRO A 230 6.13 0.19 3.00
CA PRO A 230 5.44 0.02 1.71
C PRO A 230 6.21 -0.87 0.72
N PHE A 231 7.49 -1.15 1.00
CA PHE A 231 8.34 -2.00 0.18
C PHE A 231 8.64 -3.38 0.80
N ASP A 232 7.90 -3.79 1.85
CA ASP A 232 7.89 -5.18 2.28
C ASP A 232 7.00 -6.03 1.38
N SER A 233 7.63 -6.78 0.47
CA SER A 233 6.92 -7.58 -0.55
C SER A 233 6.10 -8.72 0.02
N SER A 234 6.34 -9.10 1.28
CA SER A 234 5.64 -10.19 1.96
C SER A 234 4.44 -9.73 2.80
N ARG A 235 4.25 -8.42 2.97
CA ARG A 235 3.24 -7.81 3.85
C ARG A 235 2.33 -6.81 3.13
N LEU A 236 2.24 -6.91 1.80
CA LEU A 236 1.39 -6.06 0.97
C LEU A 236 0.02 -6.69 0.73
N VAL A 237 0.00 -7.94 0.27
CA VAL A 237 -1.25 -8.63 -0.08
C VAL A 237 -1.93 -9.20 1.16
N PHE A 238 -3.26 -9.30 1.13
CA PHE A 238 -3.98 -9.75 2.30
C PHE A 238 -3.84 -11.28 2.49
N PRO A 239 -3.38 -11.78 3.65
CA PRO A 239 -3.19 -13.21 3.85
C PRO A 239 -4.50 -14.00 3.69
N PRO A 240 -4.51 -15.18 3.02
CA PRO A 240 -5.76 -15.88 2.68
C PRO A 240 -6.63 -16.27 3.87
N VAL A 241 -6.04 -16.54 5.04
CA VAL A 241 -6.79 -16.94 6.24
C VAL A 241 -7.62 -15.77 6.81
N PRO A 242 -7.03 -14.60 7.13
CA PRO A 242 -7.81 -13.38 7.40
C PRO A 242 -8.76 -13.00 6.27
N ALA A 243 -8.34 -13.15 5.00
CA ALA A 243 -9.18 -12.84 3.85
C ALA A 243 -10.45 -13.68 3.83
N SER A 244 -10.36 -14.97 4.13
CA SER A 244 -11.50 -15.90 4.09
C SER A 244 -12.59 -15.54 5.10
N LEU A 245 -12.23 -14.97 6.26
CA LEU A 245 -13.19 -14.46 7.24
C LEU A 245 -14.01 -13.29 6.66
N MET A 246 -13.33 -12.33 6.03
CA MET A 246 -13.98 -11.18 5.41
C MET A 246 -14.83 -11.59 4.19
N ILE A 247 -14.30 -12.48 3.36
CA ILE A 247 -14.99 -13.07 2.21
C ILE A 247 -16.25 -13.83 2.67
N GLY A 248 -16.15 -14.62 3.74
CA GLY A 248 -17.28 -15.34 4.34
C GLY A 248 -18.36 -14.40 4.89
N PHE A 249 -17.95 -13.31 5.55
CA PHE A 249 -18.87 -12.27 6.02
C PHE A 249 -19.66 -11.64 4.85
N PHE A 250 -18.97 -11.19 3.79
CA PHE A 250 -19.65 -10.59 2.62
C PHE A 250 -20.49 -11.61 1.85
N TYR A 251 -20.07 -12.87 1.76
CA TYR A 251 -20.90 -13.94 1.21
C TYR A 251 -22.19 -14.11 2.00
N GLY A 252 -22.11 -14.15 3.33
CA GLY A 252 -23.27 -14.21 4.22
C GLY A 252 -24.23 -13.04 4.01
N VAL A 253 -23.72 -11.81 3.91
CA VAL A 253 -24.53 -10.62 3.59
C VAL A 253 -25.24 -10.78 2.24
N LEU A 254 -24.55 -11.20 1.18
CA LEU A 254 -25.17 -11.40 -0.13
C LEU A 254 -26.24 -12.49 -0.11
N ARG A 255 -26.06 -13.55 0.69
CA ARG A 255 -27.04 -14.62 0.88
C ARG A 255 -28.30 -14.18 1.63
N LEU A 256 -28.21 -13.17 2.48
CA LEU A 256 -29.36 -12.58 3.16
C LEU A 256 -30.14 -11.63 2.24
N LEU A 257 -29.46 -10.94 1.32
CA LEU A 257 -30.06 -9.92 0.47
C LEU A 257 -30.59 -10.45 -0.87
N LEU A 258 -29.99 -11.50 -1.42
CA LEU A 258 -30.25 -11.99 -2.77
C LEU A 258 -30.62 -13.48 -2.77
N PRO A 259 -31.43 -13.94 -3.76
CA PRO A 259 -31.64 -15.36 -3.99
C PRO A 259 -30.32 -16.11 -4.15
N GLU A 260 -30.25 -17.34 -3.65
CA GLU A 260 -29.06 -18.19 -3.58
C GLU A 260 -28.13 -18.10 -4.80
N VAL A 261 -28.66 -18.40 -5.99
CA VAL A 261 -27.86 -18.44 -7.23
C VAL A 261 -27.41 -17.04 -7.67
N LEU A 262 -28.25 -16.02 -7.45
CA LEU A 262 -27.93 -14.63 -7.79
C LEU A 262 -26.86 -14.08 -6.84
N GLY A 263 -27.02 -14.31 -5.55
CA GLY A 263 -26.05 -13.94 -4.53
C GLY A 263 -24.69 -14.58 -4.78
N LEU A 264 -24.67 -15.88 -5.12
CA LEU A 264 -23.44 -16.58 -5.49
C LEU A 264 -22.79 -15.99 -6.76
N SER A 265 -23.60 -15.64 -7.77
CA SER A 265 -23.12 -15.06 -9.03
C SER A 265 -22.53 -13.65 -8.86
N VAL A 266 -23.14 -12.82 -8.02
CA VAL A 266 -22.59 -11.51 -7.64
C VAL A 266 -21.31 -11.69 -6.80
N PHE A 267 -21.34 -12.61 -5.83
CA PHE A 267 -20.22 -12.91 -4.96
C PHE A 267 -18.99 -13.34 -5.75
N VAL A 268 -19.12 -14.26 -6.72
CA VAL A 268 -17.98 -14.73 -7.50
C VAL A 268 -17.38 -13.64 -8.39
N GLY A 269 -18.22 -12.73 -8.92
CA GLY A 269 -17.77 -11.52 -9.59
C GLY A 269 -16.99 -10.61 -8.63
N GLY A 270 -17.50 -10.38 -7.43
CA GLY A 270 -16.81 -9.59 -6.41
C GLY A 270 -15.48 -10.21 -5.95
N LEU A 271 -15.43 -11.54 -5.79
CA LEU A 271 -14.20 -12.26 -5.45
C LEU A 271 -13.14 -12.16 -6.56
N CYS A 272 -13.56 -12.22 -7.82
CA CYS A 272 -12.66 -11.95 -8.95
C CYS A 272 -12.13 -10.50 -8.91
N GLY A 273 -13.01 -9.54 -8.61
CA GLY A 273 -12.63 -8.14 -8.38
C GLY A 273 -11.56 -7.99 -7.30
N TYR A 274 -11.70 -8.71 -6.17
CA TYR A 274 -10.70 -8.75 -5.09
C TYR A 274 -9.34 -9.27 -5.56
N VAL A 275 -9.31 -10.38 -6.30
CA VAL A 275 -8.05 -10.92 -6.84
C VAL A 275 -7.39 -9.90 -7.77
N ILE A 276 -8.15 -9.28 -8.66
CA ILE A 276 -7.63 -8.23 -9.57
C ILE A 276 -7.08 -7.05 -8.76
N TYR A 277 -7.82 -6.58 -7.76
CA TYR A 277 -7.40 -5.50 -6.87
C TYR A 277 -6.05 -5.81 -6.21
N ASP A 278 -5.90 -6.97 -5.57
CA ASP A 278 -4.70 -7.30 -4.80
C ASP A 278 -3.49 -7.45 -5.72
N MET A 279 -3.68 -8.02 -6.91
CA MET A 279 -2.63 -8.13 -7.93
C MET A 279 -2.26 -6.77 -8.52
N MET A 280 -3.24 -5.90 -8.78
CA MET A 280 -3.00 -4.52 -9.20
C MET A 280 -2.22 -3.78 -8.12
N HIS A 281 -2.66 -3.82 -6.87
CA HIS A 281 -2.01 -3.17 -5.75
C HIS A 281 -0.53 -3.58 -5.65
N TYR A 282 -0.25 -4.89 -5.67
CA TYR A 282 1.12 -5.40 -5.68
C TYR A 282 1.92 -4.89 -6.88
N TYR A 283 1.32 -4.90 -8.09
CA TYR A 283 1.96 -4.40 -9.30
C TYR A 283 2.23 -2.89 -9.27
N LEU A 284 1.40 -2.09 -8.60
CA LEU A 284 1.66 -0.64 -8.46
C LEU A 284 2.90 -0.37 -7.60
N HIS A 285 3.18 -1.18 -6.59
CA HIS A 285 4.40 -1.07 -5.78
C HIS A 285 5.64 -1.58 -6.53
N TYR A 286 5.59 -2.80 -7.05
CA TYR A 286 6.79 -3.50 -7.56
C TYR A 286 6.94 -3.49 -9.09
N GLY A 287 5.85 -3.29 -9.82
CA GLY A 287 5.84 -3.24 -11.27
C GLY A 287 6.40 -1.93 -11.82
N SER A 288 6.80 -1.96 -13.10
CA SER A 288 7.28 -0.78 -13.83
C SER A 288 6.37 -0.51 -15.04
N PRO A 289 5.15 0.03 -14.83
CA PRO A 289 4.26 0.37 -15.94
C PRO A 289 4.89 1.40 -16.87
N LYS A 290 4.62 1.29 -18.17
CA LYS A 290 5.17 2.21 -19.19
C LYS A 290 4.57 3.61 -19.01
N LYS A 291 5.40 4.65 -19.14
CA LYS A 291 4.94 6.06 -19.11
C LYS A 291 3.81 6.30 -20.12
N GLY A 292 2.81 7.09 -19.72
CA GLY A 292 1.62 7.39 -20.54
C GLY A 292 0.53 6.33 -20.52
N THR A 293 0.74 5.18 -19.86
CA THR A 293 -0.32 4.18 -19.66
C THR A 293 -1.19 4.52 -18.45
N TYR A 294 -2.42 4.00 -18.44
CA TYR A 294 -3.33 4.11 -17.29
C TYR A 294 -2.71 3.57 -15.99
N LEU A 295 -2.04 2.42 -16.04
CA LEU A 295 -1.36 1.83 -14.88
C LEU A 295 -0.20 2.69 -14.37
N TYR A 296 0.50 3.42 -15.25
CA TYR A 296 1.51 4.39 -14.81
C TYR A 296 0.88 5.56 -14.06
N GLY A 297 -0.26 6.06 -14.55
CA GLY A 297 -1.06 7.03 -13.84
C GLY A 297 -1.49 6.51 -12.47
N LEU A 298 -2.06 5.30 -12.39
CA LEU A 298 -2.45 4.68 -11.11
C LEU A 298 -1.25 4.49 -10.18
N LYS A 299 -0.08 4.09 -10.68
CA LYS A 299 1.13 3.96 -9.87
C LYS A 299 1.52 5.30 -9.26
N ALA A 300 1.60 6.36 -10.07
CA ALA A 300 1.91 7.69 -9.58
C ALA A 300 0.89 8.17 -8.53
N TYR A 301 -0.39 7.89 -8.77
CA TYR A 301 -1.50 8.22 -7.86
C TYR A 301 -1.37 7.51 -6.51
N HIS A 302 -1.11 6.20 -6.53
CA HIS A 302 -0.94 5.38 -5.33
C HIS A 302 0.33 5.71 -4.56
N VAL A 303 1.42 6.02 -5.26
CA VAL A 303 2.66 6.52 -4.62
C VAL A 303 2.38 7.83 -3.88
N LYS A 304 1.65 8.78 -4.48
CA LYS A 304 1.28 10.02 -3.80
C LYS A 304 0.41 9.77 -2.58
N HIS A 305 -0.50 8.80 -2.65
CA HIS A 305 -1.24 8.34 -1.48
C HIS A 305 -0.28 7.93 -0.35
N HIS A 306 0.73 7.08 -0.62
CA HIS A 306 1.69 6.65 0.40
C HIS A 306 2.62 7.75 0.94
N PHE A 307 3.06 8.71 0.14
CA PHE A 307 4.16 9.61 0.52
C PHE A 307 3.76 11.07 0.73
N GLU A 308 2.62 11.51 0.20
CA GLU A 308 2.16 12.91 0.25
C GLU A 308 0.81 13.06 0.95
N HIS A 309 -0.19 12.24 0.60
CA HIS A 309 -1.58 12.48 0.97
C HIS A 309 -2.27 11.26 1.63
N GLN A 310 -1.57 10.58 2.52
CA GLN A 310 -2.05 9.35 3.19
C GLN A 310 -3.42 9.51 3.84
N LYS A 311 -3.68 10.66 4.47
CA LYS A 311 -4.91 10.92 5.24
C LYS A 311 -6.05 11.55 4.44
N SER A 312 -5.79 12.02 3.22
CA SER A 312 -6.61 13.08 2.62
C SER A 312 -7.04 12.82 1.19
N GLY A 313 -6.55 11.76 0.53
CA GLY A 313 -7.01 11.45 -0.80
C GLY A 313 -6.46 10.14 -1.37
N SER A 314 -7.06 9.75 -2.50
CA SER A 314 -6.64 8.65 -3.36
C SER A 314 -6.78 7.27 -2.75
N PHE A 315 -8.01 6.92 -2.39
CA PHE A 315 -8.34 5.62 -1.83
C PHE A 315 -8.65 4.57 -2.92
N GLY A 316 -8.88 4.98 -4.17
CA GLY A 316 -9.04 4.04 -5.28
C GLY A 316 -7.71 3.46 -5.74
N ILE A 317 -7.54 2.13 -5.66
CA ILE A 317 -6.34 1.41 -6.10
C ILE A 317 -6.51 0.87 -7.52
N SER A 318 -7.60 0.13 -7.75
CA SER A 318 -7.92 -0.43 -9.07
C SER A 318 -8.42 0.63 -10.04
N THR A 319 -9.13 1.63 -9.52
CA THR A 319 -9.67 2.75 -10.29
C THR A 319 -9.82 4.01 -9.45
N ARG A 320 -9.63 5.17 -10.09
CA ARG A 320 -9.89 6.48 -9.48
C ARG A 320 -11.36 6.87 -9.49
N PHE A 321 -12.23 6.07 -10.12
CA PHE A 321 -13.62 6.42 -10.38
C PHE A 321 -14.37 6.88 -9.12
N TRP A 322 -14.22 6.16 -8.00
CA TRP A 322 -14.91 6.49 -6.75
C TRP A 322 -14.32 7.72 -6.04
N ASP A 323 -13.07 8.11 -6.32
CA ASP A 323 -12.52 9.34 -5.74
C ASP A 323 -13.17 10.62 -6.30
N TYR A 324 -13.76 10.58 -7.50
CA TYR A 324 -14.49 11.71 -8.11
C TYR A 324 -15.77 12.09 -7.34
N PRO A 325 -16.79 11.20 -7.21
CA PRO A 325 -18.05 11.55 -6.56
C PRO A 325 -17.86 11.89 -5.07
N PHE A 326 -16.85 11.30 -4.43
CA PHE A 326 -16.55 11.53 -3.01
C PHE A 326 -15.52 12.65 -2.76
N ARG A 327 -15.01 13.30 -3.82
CA ARG A 327 -14.07 14.43 -3.76
C ARG A 327 -12.79 14.12 -2.96
N THR A 328 -12.21 12.95 -3.19
CA THR A 328 -10.96 12.49 -2.56
C THR A 328 -9.79 12.42 -3.53
N LEU A 329 -9.88 13.08 -4.70
CA LEU A 329 -8.77 13.16 -5.65
C LEU A 329 -7.63 14.04 -5.12
N ILE A 330 -6.38 13.56 -5.25
CA ILE A 330 -5.20 14.38 -4.99
C ILE A 330 -5.06 15.47 -6.08
N PRO A 331 -4.86 16.74 -5.71
CA PRO A 331 -4.57 17.81 -6.67
C PRO A 331 -3.29 17.54 -7.47
N GLU A 332 -3.30 17.82 -8.77
CA GLU A 332 -2.07 17.79 -9.56
C GLU A 332 -1.25 19.07 -9.30
N GLU A 333 -0.07 18.93 -8.69
CA GLU A 333 0.90 20.02 -8.65
C GLU A 333 1.35 20.34 -10.08
N THR A 334 0.94 21.50 -10.58
CA THR A 334 1.39 22.05 -11.86
C THR A 334 2.42 23.14 -11.58
N PHE A 335 3.70 22.81 -11.73
CA PHE A 335 4.72 23.85 -11.90
C PHE A 335 4.46 24.50 -13.25
N LYS A 336 4.05 25.78 -13.25
CA LYS A 336 4.05 26.58 -14.48
C LYS A 336 5.49 26.55 -15.00
N LYS A 337 5.70 26.08 -16.23
CA LYS A 337 6.92 26.43 -16.94
C LYS A 337 6.90 27.95 -17.06
N GLU A 338 7.82 28.61 -16.39
CA GLU A 338 8.18 29.97 -16.80
C GLU A 338 8.87 29.79 -18.17
N ASP A 339 8.18 30.25 -19.21
CA ASP A 339 8.63 30.25 -20.60
C ASP A 339 9.73 31.30 -20.83
#